data_AF-A0A7L9GK12-F1
#
_entry.id   AF-A0A7L9GK12-F1
#
_cell.length_a   1.000
_cell.length_b   1.000
_cell.length_c   1.000
_cell.angle_alpha   90.00
_cell.angle_beta   90.00
_cell.angle_gamma   90.00
#
_symmetry.space_group_name_H-M   'P 1'
#
loop_
_entity.id
_entity.type
_entity.pdbx_description
1 polymer ?
#
loop_
_entity_poly.entity_id
_entity_poly.type
_entity_poly.pdbx_seq_one_letter_code
_entity_poly.pdbx_strand_id
1 'polypeptide(L)'
;MQPSSAYSVLLFSYGTLQDKAVQLANFGRELNGQADRMPGYRMDWVEITDPDVLATSGKTHHPIVSPSSQANDSVAGMVFQISEDELAAADRYEVADYKRVAVTLASGLTAWVYVRA
;
A
#
# COMPACT_ATOMS: atom_id res chain seq x y z
N MET A 1 -27.50 1.61 -17.51
CA MET A 1 -26.19 0.99 -17.76
C MET A 1 -25.33 1.27 -16.54
N GLN A 2 -25.11 0.28 -15.68
CA GLN A 2 -24.20 0.43 -14.54
C GLN A 2 -22.76 0.32 -15.06
N PRO A 3 -21.81 1.15 -14.59
CA PRO A 3 -20.44 1.05 -15.03
C PRO A 3 -19.86 -0.23 -14.42
N SER A 4 -19.68 -1.24 -15.27
CA SER A 4 -18.81 -2.38 -15.00
C SER A 4 -17.34 -1.94 -15.02
N SER A 5 -16.99 -0.88 -14.31
CA SER A 5 -15.59 -0.54 -14.03
C SER A 5 -15.11 -1.52 -12.98
N ALA A 6 -14.78 -2.70 -13.50
CA ALA A 6 -14.05 -3.76 -12.86
C ALA A 6 -12.89 -3.16 -12.06
N TYR A 7 -12.68 -3.67 -10.86
CA TYR A 7 -11.54 -3.38 -10.02
C TYR A 7 -10.23 -3.60 -10.82
N SER A 8 -9.77 -2.57 -11.53
CA SER A 8 -8.66 -2.67 -12.49
C SER A 8 -7.34 -2.20 -11.88
N VAL A 9 -7.43 -1.61 -10.69
CA VAL A 9 -6.31 -1.08 -9.95
C VAL A 9 -5.90 -2.10 -8.89
N LEU A 10 -4.61 -2.38 -8.84
CA LEU A 10 -4.01 -3.18 -7.80
C LEU A 10 -3.26 -2.24 -6.85
N LEU A 11 -3.52 -2.37 -5.56
CA LEU A 11 -2.87 -1.62 -4.50
C LEU A 11 -2.11 -2.58 -3.58
N PHE A 12 -0.79 -2.55 -3.64
CA PHE A 12 0.08 -3.29 -2.76
C PHE A 12 0.21 -2.57 -1.42
N SER A 13 -0.17 -3.25 -0.35
CA SER A 13 0.04 -2.82 1.02
C SER A 13 0.96 -3.77 1.76
N TYR A 14 1.86 -3.19 2.52
CA TYR A 14 2.81 -3.86 3.40
C TYR A 14 2.59 -3.48 4.88
N GLY A 15 1.48 -2.80 5.19
CA GLY A 15 1.22 -2.20 6.51
C GLY A 15 -0.21 -2.42 7.03
N THR A 16 -0.72 -1.44 7.77
CA THR A 16 -2.01 -1.51 8.49
C THR A 16 -3.24 -1.58 7.59
N LEU A 17 -3.13 -1.33 6.28
CA LEU A 17 -4.23 -1.53 5.34
C LEU A 17 -4.68 -3.00 5.25
N GLN A 18 -3.87 -3.93 5.74
CA GLN A 18 -4.23 -5.33 5.89
C GLN A 18 -5.30 -5.55 6.97
N ASP A 19 -5.49 -4.60 7.90
CA ASP A 19 -6.52 -4.68 8.92
C ASP A 19 -7.90 -4.37 8.35
N LYS A 20 -8.84 -5.29 8.57
CA LYS A 20 -10.23 -5.16 8.13
C LYS A 20 -10.90 -3.88 8.60
N ALA A 21 -10.58 -3.42 9.82
CA ALA A 21 -11.12 -2.18 10.37
C ALA A 21 -10.68 -0.95 9.56
N VAL A 22 -9.42 -0.91 9.12
CA VAL A 22 -8.90 0.17 8.27
C VAL A 22 -9.54 0.10 6.89
N GLN A 23 -9.72 -1.11 6.34
CA GLN A 23 -10.39 -1.28 5.05
C GLN A 23 -11.84 -0.78 5.08
N LEU A 24 -12.59 -1.17 6.11
CA LEU A 24 -13.97 -0.72 6.30
C LEU A 24 -14.06 0.79 6.53
N ALA A 25 -13.11 1.38 7.27
CA ALA A 25 -13.09 2.82 7.52
C ALA A 25 -12.76 3.64 6.25
N ASN A 26 -11.83 3.15 5.42
CA ASN A 26 -11.36 3.88 4.23
C ASN A 26 -12.20 3.60 2.97
N PHE A 27 -12.59 2.34 2.76
CA PHE A 27 -13.28 1.89 1.55
C PHE A 27 -14.74 1.53 1.80
N GLY A 28 -15.20 1.45 3.06
CA GLY A 28 -16.57 1.04 3.38
C GLY A 28 -16.85 -0.45 3.15
N ARG A 29 -15.83 -1.23 2.74
CA ARG A 29 -15.93 -2.67 2.47
C ARG A 29 -14.59 -3.37 2.71
N GLU A 30 -14.63 -4.69 2.87
CA GLU A 30 -13.42 -5.52 2.88
C GLU A 30 -12.85 -5.62 1.45
N LEU A 31 -11.54 -5.40 1.32
CA LEU A 31 -10.85 -5.48 0.04
C LEU A 31 -10.43 -6.91 -0.27
N ASN A 32 -10.56 -7.32 -1.53
CA ASN A 32 -10.04 -8.62 -1.97
C ASN A 32 -8.53 -8.51 -2.13
N GLY A 33 -7.81 -9.02 -1.13
CA GLY A 33 -6.35 -9.09 -1.11
C GLY A 33 -5.83 -10.46 -1.53
N GLN A 34 -4.70 -10.48 -2.22
CA GLN A 34 -3.88 -11.67 -2.42
C GLN A 34 -2.50 -11.44 -1.82
N ALA A 35 -1.94 -12.47 -1.18
CA ALA A 35 -0.57 -12.41 -0.69
C ALA A 35 0.39 -12.35 -1.89
N ASP A 36 1.24 -11.33 -1.93
CA ASP A 36 2.20 -11.13 -3.01
C ASP A 36 3.51 -10.57 -2.44
N ARG A 37 4.54 -10.50 -3.28
CA ARG A 37 5.87 -10.03 -2.91
C ARG A 37 6.37 -9.06 -3.94
N MET A 38 7.09 -8.04 -3.51
CA MET A 38 7.71 -7.07 -4.39
C MET A 38 9.22 -7.33 -4.45
N PRO A 39 9.75 -7.99 -5.51
CA PRO A 39 11.17 -8.24 -5.67
C PRO A 39 11.93 -6.97 -6.08
N GLY A 40 13.21 -6.87 -5.71
CA GLY A 40 14.03 -5.69 -6.00
C GLY A 40 13.74 -4.50 -5.05
N TYR A 41 13.02 -4.77 -3.96
CA TYR A 41 12.75 -3.80 -2.91
C TYR A 41 13.05 -4.43 -1.56
N ARG A 42 13.51 -3.60 -0.64
CA ARG A 42 13.68 -3.98 0.76
C ARG A 42 12.77 -3.15 1.65
N MET A 43 12.23 -3.80 2.67
CA MET A 43 11.47 -3.15 3.72
C MET A 43 12.40 -2.91 4.89
N ASP A 44 12.61 -1.65 5.20
CA ASP A 44 13.33 -1.21 6.40
C ASP A 44 12.33 -0.65 7.41
N TRP A 45 12.70 -0.64 8.68
CA TRP A 45 11.90 0.01 9.72
C TRP A 45 12.56 1.34 10.04
N VAL A 46 11.86 2.43 9.73
CA VAL A 46 12.30 3.77 10.10
C VAL A 46 11.52 4.23 11.32
N GLU A 47 12.24 4.83 12.26
CA GLU A 47 11.62 5.53 13.38
C GLU A 47 10.82 6.71 12.81
N ILE A 48 9.54 6.75 13.16
CA ILE A 48 8.69 7.86 12.80
C ILE A 48 9.07 9.01 13.71
N THR A 49 9.82 9.95 13.16
CA THR A 49 10.09 11.24 13.81
C THR A 49 9.00 12.26 13.54
N ASP A 50 8.06 11.92 12.65
CA ASP A 50 6.97 12.79 12.25
C ASP A 50 5.80 12.72 13.25
N PRO A 51 5.47 13.81 13.96
CA PRO A 51 4.43 13.81 14.98
C PRO A 51 3.03 13.50 14.44
N ASP A 52 2.72 13.83 13.18
CA ASP A 52 1.40 13.57 12.60
C ASP A 52 1.22 12.09 12.23
N VAL A 53 2.29 11.46 11.76
CA VAL A 53 2.31 10.01 11.48
C VAL A 53 2.35 9.20 12.78
N LEU A 54 3.06 9.66 13.81
CA LEU A 54 3.02 9.09 15.16
C LEU A 54 1.60 9.13 15.74
N ALA A 55 0.90 10.25 15.61
CA ALA A 55 -0.46 10.43 16.12
C ALA A 55 -1.48 9.55 15.39
N THR A 56 -1.35 9.42 14.07
CA THR A 56 -2.28 8.63 13.23
C THR A 56 -2.00 7.13 13.34
N SER A 57 -0.73 6.74 13.38
CA SER A 57 -0.34 5.33 13.40
C SER A 57 -0.25 4.73 14.80
N GLY A 58 -0.03 5.55 15.84
CA GLY A 58 0.24 5.10 17.20
C GLY A 58 1.49 4.21 17.35
N LYS A 59 2.31 4.09 16.31
CA LYS A 59 3.53 3.27 16.26
C LYS A 59 4.73 4.19 16.13
N THR A 60 5.80 3.89 16.84
CA THR A 60 7.07 4.64 16.74
C THR A 60 7.90 4.26 15.52
N HIS A 61 7.55 3.16 14.85
CA HIS A 61 8.29 2.66 13.70
C HIS A 61 7.33 2.41 12.54
N HIS A 62 7.70 2.87 11.35
CA HIS A 62 7.01 2.56 10.11
C HIS A 62 7.86 1.70 9.20
N PRO A 63 7.26 0.69 8.54
CA PRO A 63 7.91 0.06 7.42
C PRO A 63 8.06 1.09 6.29
N ILE A 64 9.27 1.28 5.79
CA ILE A 64 9.54 2.01 4.56
C ILE A 64 10.08 1.04 3.53
N VAL A 65 9.62 1.19 2.29
CA VAL A 65 10.06 0.34 1.20
C VAL A 65 10.98 1.15 0.30
N SER A 66 12.19 0.64 0.11
CA SER A 66 13.21 1.29 -0.73
C SER A 66 13.64 0.33 -1.85
N PRO A 67 13.89 0.83 -3.07
CA PRO A 67 14.45 0.01 -4.12
C PRO A 67 15.81 -0.53 -3.67
N SER A 68 16.00 -1.84 -3.80
CA SER A 68 17.25 -2.53 -3.49
C SER A 68 17.92 -2.99 -4.77
N SER A 69 19.25 -2.93 -4.81
CA SER A 69 20.06 -3.47 -5.90
C SER A 69 20.25 -4.99 -5.80
N GLN A 70 19.78 -5.63 -4.73
CA GLN A 70 19.88 -7.07 -4.54
C GLN A 70 18.67 -7.81 -5.12
N ALA A 71 18.92 -8.74 -6.04
CA ALA A 71 17.87 -9.52 -6.72
C ALA A 71 17.10 -10.47 -5.79
N ASN A 72 17.68 -10.78 -4.64
CA ASN A 72 17.14 -11.64 -3.58
C ASN A 72 16.34 -10.86 -2.53
N ASP A 73 16.37 -9.52 -2.55
CA ASP A 73 15.52 -8.71 -1.67
C ASP A 73 14.09 -8.68 -2.22
N SER A 74 13.13 -8.99 -1.33
CA SER A 74 11.72 -8.84 -1.64
C SER A 74 10.92 -8.44 -0.41
N VAL A 75 9.92 -7.59 -0.61
CA VAL A 75 8.98 -7.21 0.45
C VAL A 75 7.72 -8.05 0.33
N ALA A 76 7.39 -8.81 1.38
CA ALA A 76 6.12 -9.53 1.45
C ALA A 76 5.01 -8.58 1.90
N GLY A 77 3.84 -8.69 1.27
CA GLY A 77 2.66 -7.89 1.59
C GLY A 77 1.41 -8.49 0.98
N MET A 78 0.37 -7.67 0.87
CA MET A 78 -0.88 -8.04 0.22
C MET A 78 -1.21 -7.05 -0.88
N VAL A 79 -1.57 -7.56 -2.05
CA VAL A 79 -2.10 -6.77 -3.17
C VAL A 79 -3.62 -6.81 -3.13
N PHE A 80 -4.24 -5.65 -3.01
CA PHE A 80 -5.68 -5.48 -2.97
C PHE A 80 -6.21 -5.01 -4.31
N GLN A 81 -7.32 -5.59 -4.76
CA GLN A 81 -8.00 -5.17 -5.97
C GLN A 81 -9.03 -4.09 -5.64
N ILE A 82 -8.81 -2.88 -6.16
CA ILE A 82 -9.64 -1.70 -5.92
C ILE A 82 -10.07 -1.04 -7.23
N SER A 83 -11.08 -0.17 -7.16
CA SER A 83 -11.47 0.70 -8.27
C SER A 83 -10.63 1.99 -8.29
N GLU A 84 -10.68 2.73 -9.40
CA GLU A 84 -10.03 4.04 -9.49
C GLU A 84 -10.60 5.04 -8.48
N ASP A 85 -11.91 4.99 -8.21
CA ASP A 85 -12.58 5.84 -7.22
C ASP A 85 -12.08 5.54 -5.80
N GLU A 86 -11.85 4.27 -5.48
CA GLU A 86 -11.29 3.81 -4.22
C GLU A 86 -9.82 4.18 -4.09
N LEU A 87 -9.05 4.12 -5.18
CA LEU A 87 -7.68 4.61 -5.20
C LEU A 87 -7.63 6.11 -4.89
N ALA A 88 -8.55 6.90 -5.46
CA ALA A 88 -8.67 8.32 -5.14
C ALA A 88 -9.15 8.58 -3.70
N ALA A 89 -9.84 7.63 -3.07
CA ALA A 89 -10.17 7.68 -1.64
C ALA A 89 -8.95 7.35 -0.77
N ALA A 90 -8.14 6.37 -1.17
CA ALA A 90 -6.87 6.04 -0.53
C ALA A 90 -5.86 7.20 -0.62
N ASP A 91 -5.74 7.82 -1.80
CA ASP A 91 -4.92 9.03 -2.00
C ASP A 91 -5.33 10.17 -1.06
N ARG A 92 -6.61 10.26 -0.67
CA ARG A 92 -7.12 11.25 0.28
C ARG A 92 -6.84 10.90 1.74
N TYR A 93 -6.70 9.61 2.04
CA TYR A 93 -6.37 9.12 3.39
C TYR A 93 -4.88 9.27 3.69
N GLU A 94 -4.01 8.99 2.71
CA GLU A 94 -2.56 9.18 2.84
C GLU A 94 -2.18 10.63 2.48
N VAL A 95 -2.48 11.54 3.40
CA VAL A 95 -2.24 12.98 3.28
C VAL A 95 -0.74 13.30 3.07
N ALA A 96 -0.47 14.17 2.08
CA ALA A 96 0.74 14.97 1.77
C ALA A 96 2.14 14.31 1.69
N ASP A 97 2.50 13.36 2.56
CA ASP A 97 3.89 12.88 2.72
C ASP A 97 4.17 11.52 2.07
N TYR A 98 3.16 10.89 1.47
CA TYR A 98 3.29 9.60 0.78
C TYR A 98 3.09 9.78 -0.72
N LYS A 99 4.07 9.32 -1.50
CA LYS A 99 4.02 9.22 -2.96
C LYS A 99 3.54 7.85 -3.37
N ARG A 100 2.54 7.84 -4.25
CA ARG A 100 2.11 6.62 -4.93
C ARG A 100 3.09 6.29 -6.07
N VAL A 101 3.69 5.11 -6.03
CA VAL A 101 4.60 4.59 -7.07
C VAL A 101 4.07 3.27 -7.61
N ALA A 102 4.21 3.06 -8.92
CA ALA A 102 3.84 1.80 -9.56
C ALA A 102 5.01 0.83 -9.50
N VAL A 103 4.74 -0.39 -9.03
CA VAL A 103 5.74 -1.45 -8.83
C VAL A 103 5.26 -2.75 -9.43
N THR A 104 6.20 -3.54 -9.94
CA THR A 104 5.93 -4.88 -10.46
C THR A 104 6.16 -5.90 -9.35
N LEU A 105 5.12 -6.68 -9.05
CA LEU A 105 5.14 -7.73 -8.04
C LEU A 105 5.72 -9.03 -8.62
N ALA A 106 6.06 -9.97 -7.73
CA ALA A 106 6.61 -11.28 -8.05
C ALA A 106 5.61 -12.14 -8.84
N SER A 107 4.30 -11.90 -8.65
CA SER A 107 3.24 -12.49 -9.48
C SER A 107 3.25 -12.02 -10.94
N GLY A 108 4.02 -10.97 -11.26
CA GLY A 108 4.02 -10.32 -12.57
C GLY A 108 2.96 -9.22 -12.71
N LEU A 109 2.18 -8.96 -11.66
CA LEU A 109 1.18 -7.90 -11.63
C LEU A 109 1.82 -6.54 -11.35
N THR A 110 1.28 -5.48 -11.95
CA THR A 110 1.64 -4.09 -11.63
C THR A 110 0.68 -3.56 -10.58
N ALA A 111 1.19 -3.19 -9.42
CA ALA A 111 0.41 -2.61 -8.33
C ALA A 111 0.97 -1.25 -7.93
N TRP A 112 0.09 -0.40 -7.41
CA TRP A 112 0.47 0.84 -6.77
C TRP A 112 0.89 0.57 -5.34
N VAL A 113 1.89 1.27 -4.86
CA VAL A 113 2.31 1.24 -3.46
C VAL A 113 2.56 2.67 -3.01
N TYR A 114 2.22 2.98 -1.77
CA TYR A 114 2.51 4.27 -1.17
C TYR A 114 3.84 4.19 -0.45
N VAL A 115 4.78 5.06 -0.82
CA VAL A 115 6.11 5.17 -0.21
C VAL A 115 6.29 6.60 0.28
N ARG A 116 6.97 6.80 1.42
CA ARG A 116 7.26 8.14 1.92
C ARG A 116 8.13 8.91 0.90
N ALA A 117 7.77 10.16 0.65
CA ALA A 117 8.28 11.02 -0.42
C ALA A 117 9.66 11.62 -0.21
#